data_AF-A0A523J1E3-F1
#
_entry.id   AF-A0A523J1E3-F1
#
_cell.length_a   1.000
_cell.length_b   1.000
_cell.length_c   1.000
_cell.angle_alpha   90.00
_cell.angle_beta   90.00
_cell.angle_gamma   90.00
#
_symmetry.space_group_name_H-M   'P 1'
#
loop_
_entity.id
_entity.type
_entity.pdbx_description
1 polymer ?
#
loop_
_entity_poly.entity_id
_entity_poly.type
_entity_poly.pdbx_seq_one_letter_code
_entity_poly.pdbx_strand_id
1 'polypeptide(L)' 'MNIHYPQPKFDELEVGHILQKGEMRLRIIEIDYRRHIVYYREVGGGAKSSGTLTESSYAQQCRTGAIHAV' A
#
# COMPACT_ATOMS: atom_id res chain seq x y z
N MET A 1 9.85 20.46 -7.83
CA MET A 1 10.67 19.22 -7.94
C MET A 1 9.66 18.07 -8.02
N ASN A 2 9.52 17.41 -9.17
CA ASN A 2 8.60 16.27 -9.31
C ASN A 2 9.28 15.04 -8.71
N ILE A 3 9.01 14.75 -7.44
CA ILE A 3 9.52 13.55 -6.79
C ILE A 3 8.70 12.38 -7.34
N HIS A 4 9.31 11.59 -8.22
CA HIS A 4 8.72 10.37 -8.72
C HIS A 4 9.04 9.25 -7.73
N TYR A 5 8.11 8.95 -6.82
CA TYR A 5 8.26 7.82 -5.93
C TYR A 5 8.22 6.52 -6.75
N PRO A 6 9.10 5.54 -6.47
CA PRO A 6 8.99 4.23 -7.09
C PRO A 6 7.64 3.61 -6.73
N GLN A 7 6.93 3.11 -7.73
CA GLN A 7 5.69 2.36 -7.52
C GLN A 7 6.05 0.88 -7.52
N PRO A 8 6.12 0.21 -6.35
CA PRO A 8 6.44 -1.21 -6.35
C PRO A 8 5.31 -1.99 -7.03
N LYS A 9 5.67 -3.07 -7.69
CA LYS A 9 4.71 -4.06 -8.16
C LYS A 9 4.14 -4.80 -6.96
N PHE A 10 2.97 -5.41 -7.15
CA PHE A 10 2.31 -6.16 -6.09
C PHE A 10 3.21 -7.29 -5.56
N ASP A 11 3.91 -7.99 -6.46
CA ASP A 11 4.83 -9.09 -6.10
C ASP A 11 6.09 -8.64 -5.36
N GLU A 12 6.39 -7.34 -5.34
CA GLU A 12 7.52 -6.74 -4.61
C GLU A 12 7.13 -6.28 -3.19
N LEU A 13 5.85 -6.45 -2.82
CA LEU A 13 5.38 -6.12 -1.49
C LEU A 13 5.78 -7.21 -0.50
N GLU A 14 6.17 -6.77 0.70
CA GLU A 14 6.59 -7.64 1.79
C GLU A 14 5.88 -7.22 3.10
N VAL A 15 5.77 -8.16 4.03
CA VAL A 15 5.24 -7.85 5.36
C VAL A 15 6.15 -6.82 6.05
N GLY A 16 5.55 -5.76 6.57
CA GLY A 16 6.26 -4.63 7.17
C GLY A 16 6.54 -3.48 6.21
N HIS A 17 6.41 -3.67 4.89
CA HIS A 17 6.52 -2.61 3.88
C HIS A 17 5.48 -1.51 4.16
N ILE A 18 5.87 -0.25 3.99
CA ILE A 18 5.01 0.92 4.19
C ILE A 18 4.65 1.55 2.85
N LEU A 19 3.35 1.72 2.61
CA LEU A 19 2.81 2.46 1.48
C LEU A 19 2.24 3.80 1.97
N GLN A 20 2.37 4.87 1.18
CA GLN A 20 1.78 6.18 1.46
C GLN A 20 0.56 6.39 0.57
N LYS A 21 -0.59 6.66 1.19
CA LYS A 21 -1.84 7.04 0.52
C LYS A 21 -2.30 8.42 1.01
N GLY A 22 -2.06 9.46 0.21
CA GLY A 22 -2.25 10.84 0.67
C GLY A 22 -1.35 11.14 1.88
N GLU A 23 -1.93 11.56 3.01
CA GLU A 23 -1.19 11.77 4.28
C GLU A 23 -1.07 10.49 5.14
N MET A 24 -1.80 9.44 4.79
CA MET A 24 -1.88 8.20 5.56
C MET A 24 -0.80 7.21 5.15
N ARG A 25 -0.20 6.53 6.14
CA ARG A 25 0.72 5.40 5.90
C ARG A 25 0.02 4.08 6.17
N LEU A 26 0.22 3.13 5.28
CA LEU A 26 -0.33 1.78 5.34
C LEU A 26 0.83 0.82 5.54
N ARG A 27 0.90 0.17 6.69
CA ARG A 27 1.88 -0.90 6.93
C ARG A 27 1.28 -2.23 6.55
N ILE A 28 1.94 -2.96 5.67
CA ILE A 28 1.55 -4.32 5.31
C ILE A 28 1.77 -5.24 6.52
N ILE A 29 0.75 -6.02 6.86
CA ILE A 29 0.79 -6.96 8.00
C ILE A 29 0.69 -8.41 7.56
N GLU A 30 0.07 -8.68 6.40
CA GLU A 30 -0.06 -10.01 5.82
C GLU A 30 -0.27 -9.88 4.30
N ILE A 31 0.20 -10.87 3.53
CA ILE A 31 -0.03 -10.96 2.09
C ILE A 31 -0.52 -12.37 1.77
N ASP A 32 -1.70 -12.46 1.18
CA ASP A 32 -2.22 -13.68 0.57
C ASP A 32 -1.90 -13.67 -0.92
N TYR A 33 -0.76 -14.29 -1.28
CA TYR A 33 -0.31 -14.41 -2.67
C TYR A 33 -1.25 -15.29 -3.53
N ARG A 34 -1.99 -16.23 -2.93
CA ARG A 34 -2.91 -17.08 -3.69
C ARG A 34 -4.15 -16.32 -4.13
N ARG A 35 -4.62 -15.39 -3.29
CA ARG A 35 -5.79 -14.55 -3.57
C ARG A 35 -5.44 -13.18 -4.14
N HIS A 36 -4.15 -12.84 -4.21
CA HIS A 36 -3.66 -11.51 -4.60
C HIS A 36 -4.27 -10.40 -3.71
N ILE A 37 -4.25 -10.61 -2.39
CA ILE A 37 -4.77 -9.68 -1.38
C ILE A 37 -3.67 -9.30 -0.38
N VAL A 38 -3.51 -8.01 -0.14
CA VAL A 38 -2.64 -7.44 0.89
C VAL A 38 -3.51 -6.95 2.04
N TYR A 39 -3.20 -7.38 3.25
CA TYR A 39 -3.79 -6.85 4.48
C TYR A 39 -2.87 -5.79 5.06
N TYR A 40 -3.44 -4.67 5.45
CA TYR A 40 -2.68 -3.54 5.97
C TYR A 40 -3.30 -2.97 7.25
N ARG A 41 -2.47 -2.28 8.01
CA ARG A 41 -2.87 -1.44 9.12
C ARG A 41 -2.44 -0.01 8.85
N GLU A 42 -3.34 0.94 9.09
CA GLU A 42 -3.03 2.36 9.06
C GLU A 42 -2.09 2.70 10.23
N VAL A 43 -1.01 3.40 9.91
CA VAL A 43 -0.01 3.89 10.85
C VAL A 43 0.15 5.39 10.61
N GLY A 44 0.27 6.19 11.67
CA GLY A 44 0.51 7.63 11.52
C GLY A 44 -0.72 8.52 11.28
N GLY A 45 -1.90 8.11 11.74
CA GLY A 45 -3.07 8.98 11.93
C GLY A 45 -3.72 8.64 13.28
N GLY A 46 -4.42 9.58 13.91
CA GLY A 46 -5.01 9.39 15.24
C GLY A 46 -5.98 8.20 15.35
N ALA A 47 -6.47 7.67 14.22
CA ALA A 47 -7.28 6.47 14.13
C ALA A 47 -6.44 5.27 13.68
N LYS A 48 -6.55 4.15 14.42
CA LYS A 48 -6.00 2.85 14.01
C LYS A 48 -7.09 2.10 13.25
N SER A 49 -6.99 2.05 11.94
CA SER A 49 -7.87 1.24 11.07
C SER A 49 -7.05 0.19 10.32
N SER A 50 -7.73 -0.85 9.83
CA SER A 50 -7.13 -1.93 9.04
C SER A 50 -8.01 -2.20 7.83
N GLY A 51 -7.40 -2.62 6.73
CA GLY A 51 -8.13 -2.92 5.51
C GLY A 51 -7.38 -3.89 4.60
N THR A 52 -7.94 -4.06 3.40
CA THR A 52 -7.43 -4.97 2.38
C THR A 52 -7.25 -4.25 1.05
N LEU A 53 -6.15 -4.53 0.36
CA LEU A 53 -5.91 -4.12 -1.02
C LEU A 53 -5.84 -5.36 -1.90
N THR A 54 -6.72 -5.44 -2.89
CA THR A 54 -6.58 -6.40 -3.99
C THR A 54 -5.51 -5.91 -4.96
N GLU A 55 -4.88 -6.80 -5.73
CA GLU A 55 -3.95 -6.42 -6.79
C GLU A 55 -4.54 -5.39 -7.77
N SER A 56 -5.81 -5.56 -8.17
CA SER A 56 -6.48 -4.62 -9.08
C SER A 56 -6.61 -3.21 -8.48
N SER A 57 -7.08 -3.10 -7.23
CA SER A 57 -7.24 -1.81 -6.54
C SER A 57 -5.90 -1.18 -6.17
N TYR A 58 -4.88 -1.99 -5.87
CA TYR A 58 -3.51 -1.54 -5.66
C TYR A 58 -2.92 -0.94 -6.94
N ALA A 59 -2.95 -1.69 -8.05
CA ALA A 59 -2.42 -1.25 -9.35
C ALA A 59 -3.14 -0.01 -9.88
N GLN A 60 -4.45 0.13 -9.63
CA GLN A 60 -5.19 1.34 -9.96
C GLN A 60 -4.69 2.54 -9.13
N GLN A 61 -4.56 2.39 -7.82
CA GLN A 61 -4.11 3.46 -6.92
C GLN A 61 -2.66 3.88 -7.21
N CYS A 62 -1.79 2.94 -7.59
CA CYS A 62 -0.44 3.26 -8.06
C CYS A 62 -0.51 4.09 -9.34
N ARG A 63 -1.24 3.63 -10.37
CA ARG A 63 -1.37 4.37 -11.65
C ARG A 63 -1.92 5.79 -11.49
N THR A 64 -2.85 6.00 -10.56
CA THR A 64 -3.39 7.35 -10.28
C THR A 64 -2.50 8.19 -9.36
N GLY A 65 -1.35 7.67 -8.91
CA GLY A 65 -0.47 8.31 -7.93
C GLY A 65 -1.08 8.41 -6.53
N ALA A 66 -2.20 7.74 -6.28
CA ALA A 66 -2.90 7.77 -5.00
C ALA A 66 -2.17 6.97 -3.93
N ILE A 67 -1.39 5.96 -4.32
CA ILE A 67 -0.51 5.22 -3.42
C ILE A 67 0.89 5.05 -4.04
N HIS A 68 1.92 5.08 -3.21
CA HIS A 68 3.32 4.82 -3.58
C HIS A 68 4.08 4.24 -2.39
N ALA A 69 5.26 3.66 -2.62
CA ALA A 69 6.12 3.20 -1.53
C ALA A 69 6.87 4.35 -0.85
N VAL A 70 7.16 4.15 0.43
CA VAL A 70 7.93 5.07 1.30
C VAL A 70 9.25 4.44 1.71
#